data_AF-A0A7C0XMC4-F1
#
_entry.id   AF-A0A7C0XMC4-F1
#
_cell.length_a   1.000
_cell.length_b   1.000
_cell.length_c   1.000
_cell.angle_alpha   90.00
_cell.angle_beta   90.00
_cell.angle_gamma   90.00
#
_symmetry.space_group_name_H-M   'P 1'
#
loop_
_entity.id
_entity.type
_entity.pdbx_description
1 polymer ?
#
loop_
_entity_poly.entity_id
_entity_poly.type
_entity_poly.pdbx_seq_one_letter_code
_entity_poly.pdbx_strand_id
1 'polypeptide(L)'
;VNKSREREKGSDEFLSELQEMLTEFGVSSTVSVSEETEETEETEKTEKTEKTEKTEKTEERRIYRLLVKANPENLVRLLSRVGYEYNRERRRLALAAVVYTRLKRARPPFGFVKFEEFLERFSDGEVVYDEIVGLEEEPFNERVYDLSVKDKNHNFVADCFVVSNCGVRLLRTDLSEEEVRPHLPAILDGLFESIPAGLGLSGKVRLSYSQLDEVLQGGSEWCVENGYGWEEDVERTEEGGRLEAANPAKIDEKSRKRGAPQLGTLGSGNHFLEVQVVDEIFDARLAKAFGIEEEGQVTVLIHTGGRGFSHGVCTYYLRTFEREMSRDPTLSKILTLERELACAYLSSRAGRDYFEAMSACANYAFANRQLATHWVREVFENVLRRSADAKRGDLGIRLVYDIAHNIAKQEEHLVDGKRRKLCVHRKGATRAFPAGDERLPAFYRSVGQPVLIPGSMGRRSFLAVGTEAAKSETFGSCAHGSGREMSRTAAMRKYRGSEVRAELAKRNILVKAQERTKKDVRRKRGRGLQFDKYGELAEEVAAAYKDPEVVVRSCEVAGIAKKVAAFRAVGVIKG
;
A
#
# COMPACT_ATOMS: atom_id res chain seq x y z
N VAL A 1 -26.59 -51.30 -9.32
CA VAL A 1 -27.16 -51.40 -7.97
C VAL A 1 -26.12 -50.89 -6.96
N ASN A 2 -26.52 -50.04 -6.01
CA ASN A 2 -25.70 -49.32 -5.00
C ASN A 2 -24.97 -48.02 -5.36
N LYS A 3 -25.50 -47.20 -6.29
CA LYS A 3 -25.05 -45.79 -6.43
C LYS A 3 -26.04 -44.74 -5.87
N SER A 4 -27.20 -45.16 -5.34
CA SER A 4 -28.17 -44.23 -4.73
C SER A 4 -27.85 -43.95 -3.26
N ARG A 5 -27.60 -44.97 -2.42
CA ARG A 5 -27.40 -44.79 -0.97
C ARG A 5 -26.13 -44.05 -0.54
N GLU A 6 -25.02 -44.15 -1.29
CA GLU A 6 -23.78 -43.41 -0.96
C GLU A 6 -23.90 -41.91 -1.29
N ARG A 7 -24.64 -41.55 -2.35
CA ARG A 7 -24.94 -40.14 -2.66
C ARG A 7 -25.96 -39.54 -1.70
N GLU A 8 -26.90 -40.34 -1.20
CA GLU A 8 -27.83 -39.93 -0.14
C GLU A 8 -27.10 -39.63 1.17
N LYS A 9 -26.24 -40.54 1.65
CA LYS A 9 -25.41 -40.30 2.84
C LYS A 9 -24.52 -39.06 2.71
N GLY A 10 -23.88 -38.87 1.56
CA GLY A 10 -23.06 -37.68 1.31
C GLY A 10 -23.86 -36.37 1.21
N SER A 11 -25.15 -36.43 0.84
CA SER A 11 -26.02 -35.25 0.79
C SER A 11 -26.51 -34.85 2.18
N ASP A 12 -26.84 -35.82 3.03
CA ASP A 12 -27.19 -35.59 4.44
C ASP A 12 -26.00 -35.04 5.24
N GLU A 13 -24.81 -35.62 5.06
CA GLU A 13 -23.58 -35.13 5.71
C GLU A 13 -23.24 -33.71 5.25
N PHE A 14 -23.27 -33.44 3.93
CA PHE A 14 -22.96 -32.11 3.39
C PHE A 14 -23.94 -31.02 3.87
N LEU A 15 -25.25 -31.30 3.89
CA LEU A 15 -26.23 -30.33 4.38
C LEU A 15 -26.16 -30.14 5.89
N SER A 16 -25.77 -31.18 6.63
CA SER A 16 -25.53 -31.09 8.08
C SER A 16 -24.29 -30.24 8.37
N GLU A 17 -23.18 -30.43 7.65
CA GLU A 17 -21.98 -29.58 7.76
C GLU A 17 -22.29 -28.11 7.43
N LEU A 18 -23.07 -27.86 6.37
CA LEU A 18 -23.51 -26.50 6.04
C LEU A 18 -24.43 -25.90 7.11
N GLN A 19 -25.31 -26.70 7.72
CA GLN A 19 -26.16 -26.27 8.81
C GLN A 19 -25.35 -25.93 10.07
N GLU A 20 -24.34 -26.73 10.40
CA GLU A 20 -23.41 -26.48 11.51
C GLU A 20 -22.63 -25.18 11.28
N MET A 21 -22.05 -25.02 10.08
CA MET A 21 -21.36 -23.79 9.69
C MET A 21 -22.27 -22.56 9.83
N LEU A 22 -23.51 -22.62 9.32
CA LEU A 22 -24.47 -21.53 9.48
C LEU A 22 -24.80 -21.25 10.95
N THR A 23 -24.86 -22.29 11.78
CA THR A 23 -25.11 -22.18 13.22
C THR A 23 -23.94 -21.50 13.95
N GLU A 24 -22.69 -21.74 13.56
CA GLU A 24 -21.52 -20.99 14.07
C GLU A 24 -21.63 -19.49 13.78
N PHE A 25 -22.20 -19.14 12.62
CA PHE A 25 -22.53 -17.76 12.29
C PHE A 25 -23.83 -17.27 12.93
N GLY A 26 -24.45 -18.05 13.82
CA GLY A 26 -25.67 -17.71 14.53
C GLY A 26 -26.92 -17.68 13.65
N VAL A 27 -26.88 -18.31 12.47
CA VAL A 27 -27.97 -18.42 11.51
C VAL A 27 -28.72 -19.74 11.72
N SER A 28 -30.00 -19.64 12.04
CA SER A 28 -30.90 -20.77 12.19
C SER A 28 -31.40 -21.29 10.84
N SER A 29 -31.15 -22.56 10.56
CA SER A 29 -31.69 -23.29 9.41
C SER A 29 -32.17 -24.68 9.82
N THR A 30 -32.97 -25.32 8.97
CA THR A 30 -33.48 -26.69 9.13
C THR A 30 -33.30 -27.46 7.84
N VAL A 31 -32.84 -28.71 7.91
CA VAL A 31 -32.80 -29.61 6.75
C VAL A 31 -34.14 -30.35 6.66
N SER A 32 -34.74 -30.39 5.48
CA SER A 32 -35.95 -31.17 5.18
C SER A 32 -35.72 -32.06 3.97
N VAL A 33 -36.23 -33.28 4.02
CA VAL A 33 -36.18 -34.25 2.92
C VAL A 33 -37.60 -34.58 2.49
N SER A 34 -37.88 -34.47 1.19
CA SER A 34 -39.18 -34.87 0.61
C SER A 34 -38.97 -35.86 -0.53
N GLU A 35 -39.90 -36.80 -0.66
CA GLU A 35 -39.95 -37.78 -1.75
C GLU A 35 -41.02 -37.35 -2.76
N GLU A 36 -40.64 -37.16 -4.02
CA GLU A 36 -41.54 -36.92 -5.13
C GLU A 36 -41.44 -38.09 -6.11
N THR A 37 -42.59 -38.64 -6.50
CA THR A 37 -42.71 -39.68 -7.51
C THR A 37 -43.12 -39.02 -8.82
N GLU A 38 -42.28 -39.14 -9.85
CA GLU A 38 -42.58 -38.67 -11.19
C GLU A 38 -42.88 -39.90 -12.08
N GLU A 39 -44.09 -39.97 -12.62
CA GLU A 39 -44.46 -40.96 -13.63
C GLU A 39 -44.09 -40.40 -15.00
N THR A 40 -43.16 -41.05 -15.70
CA THR A 40 -42.78 -40.66 -17.06
C THR A 40 -43.18 -41.76 -18.06
N GLU A 41 -44.01 -41.39 -19.04
CA GLU A 41 -44.33 -42.26 -20.19
C GLU A 41 -43.22 -42.14 -21.25
N GLU A 42 -42.35 -43.15 -21.37
CA GLU A 42 -41.43 -43.28 -22.51
C GLU A 42 -42.16 -44.03 -23.64
N THR A 43 -42.30 -43.39 -24.82
CA THR A 43 -42.78 -44.06 -26.05
C THR A 43 -41.60 -44.31 -26.98
N GLU A 44 -41.13 -45.55 -27.03
CA GLU A 44 -40.16 -45.97 -28.06
C GLU A 44 -40.90 -46.34 -29.35
N LYS A 45 -40.52 -45.72 -30.47
CA LYS A 45 -40.93 -46.15 -31.82
C LYS A 45 -39.77 -46.90 -32.46
N THR A 46 -39.91 -48.22 -32.60
CA THR A 46 -38.99 -49.05 -33.38
C THR A 46 -39.47 -49.14 -34.83
N GLU A 47 -38.62 -48.73 -35.79
CA GLU A 47 -38.84 -48.90 -37.22
C GLU A 47 -38.68 -50.39 -37.61
N LYS A 48 -39.74 -51.16 -37.38
CA LYS A 48 -40.22 -52.31 -38.18
C LYS A 48 -41.23 -53.05 -37.31
N THR A 49 -42.43 -53.26 -37.88
CA THR A 49 -43.65 -53.82 -37.28
C THR A 49 -44.38 -52.92 -36.27
N GLU A 50 -45.62 -52.55 -36.60
CA GLU A 50 -46.57 -51.80 -35.77
C GLU A 50 -46.93 -52.58 -34.49
N LYS A 51 -46.15 -52.38 -33.43
CA LYS A 51 -46.61 -52.55 -32.04
C LYS A 51 -45.94 -51.50 -31.16
N THR A 52 -46.76 -50.62 -30.58
CA THR A 52 -46.32 -49.65 -29.57
C THR A 52 -46.46 -50.29 -28.20
N GLU A 53 -45.35 -50.68 -27.57
CA GLU A 53 -45.35 -51.06 -26.16
C GLU A 53 -45.10 -49.81 -25.31
N LYS A 54 -46.09 -49.46 -24.47
CA LYS A 54 -45.94 -48.44 -23.44
C LYS A 54 -45.31 -49.10 -22.22
N THR A 55 -44.20 -48.55 -21.75
CA THR A 55 -43.59 -48.99 -20.48
C THR A 55 -43.65 -47.82 -19.51
N GLU A 56 -44.47 -47.93 -18.47
CA GLU A 56 -44.52 -46.96 -17.39
C GLU A 56 -43.29 -47.16 -16.48
N LYS A 57 -42.44 -46.14 -16.39
CA LYS A 57 -41.37 -46.08 -15.38
C LYS A 57 -41.78 -45.08 -14.30
N THR A 58 -41.79 -45.56 -13.07
CA THR A 58 -41.93 -44.72 -11.88
C THR A 58 -40.53 -44.40 -11.36
N GLU A 59 -40.07 -43.15 -11.46
CA GLU A 59 -38.82 -42.71 -10.84
C GLU A 59 -39.11 -42.01 -9.49
N GLU A 60 -38.60 -42.59 -8.40
CA GLU A 60 -38.62 -41.97 -7.08
C GLU A 60 -37.45 -40.98 -6.94
N ARG A 61 -37.75 -39.69 -6.72
CA ARG A 61 -36.76 -38.64 -6.47
C ARG A 61 -36.84 -38.12 -5.05
N ARG A 62 -35.70 -38.09 -4.36
CA ARG A 62 -35.54 -37.47 -3.04
C ARG A 62 -34.94 -36.08 -3.18
N ILE A 63 -35.65 -35.07 -2.67
CA ILE A 63 -35.21 -33.67 -2.68
C ILE A 63 -34.81 -33.27 -1.26
N TYR A 64 -33.54 -32.92 -1.11
CA TYR A 64 -32.99 -32.39 0.13
C TYR A 64 -32.98 -30.86 0.08
N ARG A 65 -33.52 -30.20 1.11
CA ARG A 65 -33.59 -28.74 1.19
C ARG A 65 -33.02 -28.26 2.53
N LEU A 66 -32.07 -27.33 2.47
CA LEU A 66 -31.67 -26.54 3.63
C LEU A 66 -32.51 -25.27 3.66
N LEU A 67 -33.41 -25.18 4.63
CA LEU A 67 -34.34 -24.07 4.79
C LEU A 67 -33.81 -23.11 5.85
N VAL A 68 -33.42 -21.90 5.45
CA VAL A 68 -33.06 -20.84 6.42
C VAL A 68 -34.34 -20.22 6.97
N LYS A 69 -34.45 -20.09 8.30
CA LYS A 69 -35.62 -19.48 8.93
C LYS A 69 -35.75 -18.02 8.48
N ALA A 70 -36.88 -17.66 7.86
CA ALA A 70 -37.10 -16.35 7.26
C ALA A 70 -37.51 -15.24 8.25
N ASN A 71 -37.11 -15.33 9.52
CA ASN A 71 -37.36 -14.23 10.46
C ASN A 71 -36.32 -13.10 10.26
N PRO A 72 -36.69 -11.83 10.54
CA PRO A 72 -35.85 -10.67 10.23
C PRO A 72 -34.45 -10.75 10.84
N GLU A 73 -34.34 -11.13 12.11
CA GLU A 73 -33.07 -11.18 12.85
C GLU A 73 -32.13 -12.27 12.29
N ASN A 74 -32.70 -13.36 11.79
CA ASN A 74 -31.95 -14.46 11.19
C ASN A 74 -31.49 -14.13 9.78
N LEU A 75 -32.33 -13.48 8.98
CA LEU A 75 -31.96 -13.00 7.65
C LEU A 75 -30.90 -11.90 7.71
N VAL A 76 -31.00 -10.98 8.67
CA VAL A 76 -29.96 -9.98 8.93
C VAL A 76 -28.63 -10.64 9.22
N ARG A 77 -28.59 -11.66 10.10
CA ARG A 77 -27.36 -12.41 10.41
C ARG A 77 -26.79 -13.13 9.20
N LEU A 78 -27.62 -13.80 8.41
CA LEU A 78 -27.18 -14.48 7.20
C LEU A 78 -26.55 -13.48 6.22
N LEU A 79 -27.28 -12.43 5.88
CA LEU A 79 -26.88 -11.48 4.84
C LEU A 79 -25.70 -10.61 5.26
N SER A 80 -25.57 -10.28 6.55
CA SER A 80 -24.45 -9.48 7.05
C SER A 80 -23.16 -10.29 7.24
N ARG A 81 -23.24 -11.61 7.46
CA ARG A 81 -22.07 -12.45 7.78
C ARG A 81 -21.51 -13.22 6.59
N VAL A 82 -22.34 -13.57 5.59
CA VAL A 82 -21.90 -14.38 4.44
C VAL A 82 -21.06 -13.57 3.43
N GLY A 83 -20.99 -12.24 3.56
CA GLY A 83 -19.96 -11.35 2.97
C GLY A 83 -19.97 -11.18 1.44
N TYR A 84 -20.43 -12.18 0.68
CA TYR A 84 -20.56 -12.21 -0.79
C TYR A 84 -19.33 -11.66 -1.54
N GLU A 85 -18.13 -11.84 -1.00
CA GLU A 85 -16.89 -11.21 -1.50
C GLU A 85 -16.58 -11.56 -2.96
N TYR A 86 -17.08 -12.71 -3.42
CA TYR A 86 -16.93 -13.21 -4.78
C TYR A 86 -17.83 -12.50 -5.81
N ASN A 87 -18.82 -11.69 -5.39
CA ASN A 87 -19.75 -11.01 -6.29
C ASN A 87 -20.21 -9.66 -5.70
N ARG A 88 -19.74 -8.57 -6.33
CA ARG A 88 -19.99 -7.20 -5.85
C ARG A 88 -21.46 -6.81 -5.85
N GLU A 89 -22.22 -7.22 -6.86
CA GLU A 89 -23.65 -6.93 -6.97
C GLU A 89 -24.44 -7.62 -5.85
N ARG A 90 -24.15 -8.90 -5.59
CA ARG A 90 -24.76 -9.64 -4.48
C ARG A 90 -24.38 -9.07 -3.12
N ARG A 91 -23.13 -8.62 -2.95
CA ARG A 91 -22.69 -7.93 -1.73
C ARG A 91 -23.49 -6.65 -1.49
N ARG A 92 -23.66 -5.81 -2.51
CA ARG A 92 -24.48 -4.59 -2.44
C ARG A 92 -25.92 -4.91 -2.07
N LEU A 93 -26.54 -5.87 -2.76
CA LEU A 93 -27.93 -6.28 -2.51
C LEU A 93 -28.10 -6.85 -1.09
N ALA A 94 -27.12 -7.62 -0.60
CA ALA A 94 -27.16 -8.17 0.76
C ALA A 94 -27.08 -7.07 1.83
N LEU A 95 -26.19 -6.08 1.67
CA LEU A 95 -26.10 -4.93 2.57
C LEU A 95 -27.38 -4.10 2.58
N ALA A 96 -27.94 -3.80 1.41
CA ALA A 96 -29.21 -3.12 1.30
C ALA A 96 -30.35 -3.92 1.93
N ALA A 97 -30.39 -5.24 1.72
CA ALA A 97 -31.39 -6.11 2.31
C ALA A 97 -31.27 -6.16 3.84
N VAL A 98 -30.06 -6.07 4.42
CA VAL A 98 -29.85 -5.96 5.87
C VAL A 98 -30.48 -4.68 6.41
N VAL A 99 -30.17 -3.53 5.82
CA VAL A 99 -30.72 -2.23 6.28
C VAL A 99 -32.23 -2.20 6.08
N TYR A 100 -32.70 -2.61 4.91
CA TYR A 100 -34.13 -2.71 4.61
C TYR A 100 -34.87 -3.63 5.58
N THR A 101 -34.29 -4.78 5.94
CA THR A 101 -34.90 -5.72 6.90
C THR A 101 -34.90 -5.16 8.32
N ARG A 102 -33.90 -4.36 8.71
CA ARG A 102 -33.88 -3.67 10.02
C ARG A 102 -34.96 -2.59 10.10
N LEU A 103 -35.16 -1.84 9.02
CA LEU A 103 -36.20 -0.81 8.92
C LEU A 103 -37.61 -1.43 8.80
N LYS A 104 -37.71 -2.57 8.09
CA LYS A 104 -38.95 -3.31 7.88
C LYS A 104 -39.32 -4.06 9.16
N ARG A 105 -40.17 -3.43 9.96
CA ARG A 105 -40.78 -4.06 11.15
C ARG A 105 -41.61 -5.27 10.75
N ALA A 106 -41.81 -6.21 11.69
CA ALA A 106 -42.57 -7.46 11.48
C ALA A 106 -43.98 -7.25 10.88
N ARG A 107 -44.58 -6.06 11.05
CA ARG A 107 -45.73 -5.56 10.28
C ARG A 107 -45.40 -4.17 9.73
N PRO A 108 -45.03 -4.03 8.44
CA PRO A 108 -44.69 -2.74 7.88
C PRO A 108 -45.95 -1.84 7.79
N PRO A 109 -45.83 -0.53 8.05
CA PRO A 109 -46.94 0.41 7.90
C PRO A 109 -47.40 0.51 6.43
N PHE A 110 -48.65 0.91 6.23
CA PHE A 110 -49.21 1.12 4.90
C PHE A 110 -48.39 2.19 4.15
N GLY A 111 -47.83 1.84 2.99
CA GLY A 111 -46.93 2.71 2.23
C GLY A 111 -45.43 2.55 2.54
N PHE A 112 -45.02 1.53 3.32
CA PHE A 112 -43.60 1.19 3.41
C PHE A 112 -43.03 0.85 2.02
N VAL A 113 -41.94 1.51 1.67
CA VAL A 113 -41.31 1.40 0.33
C VAL A 113 -40.97 -0.05 0.01
N LYS A 114 -41.14 -0.44 -1.26
CA LYS A 114 -40.68 -1.76 -1.72
C LYS A 114 -39.16 -1.80 -1.75
N PHE A 115 -38.57 -3.00 -1.79
CA PHE A 115 -37.12 -3.15 -1.74
C PHE A 115 -36.45 -2.53 -2.98
N GLU A 116 -37.07 -2.66 -4.15
CA GLU A 116 -36.60 -2.08 -5.40
C GLU A 116 -36.58 -0.54 -5.31
N GLU A 117 -37.65 0.06 -4.77
CA GLU A 117 -37.78 1.50 -4.57
C GLU A 117 -36.84 2.02 -3.46
N PHE A 118 -36.59 1.21 -2.42
CA PHE A 118 -35.62 1.50 -1.37
C PHE A 118 -34.19 1.56 -1.93
N LEU A 119 -33.83 0.65 -2.84
CA LEU A 119 -32.52 0.66 -3.51
C LEU A 119 -32.32 1.92 -4.33
N GLU A 120 -33.32 2.38 -5.07
CA GLU A 120 -33.23 3.62 -5.87
C GLU A 120 -33.07 4.87 -5.00
N ARG A 121 -33.69 4.88 -3.81
CA ARG A 121 -33.77 6.08 -2.97
C ARG A 121 -32.65 6.20 -1.93
N PHE A 122 -32.11 5.07 -1.44
CA PHE A 122 -31.19 5.05 -0.29
C PHE A 122 -29.86 4.33 -0.56
N SER A 123 -29.64 3.85 -1.79
CA SER A 123 -28.36 3.29 -2.21
C SER A 123 -27.71 4.17 -3.28
N ASP A 124 -26.45 4.54 -3.07
CA ASP A 124 -25.61 5.20 -4.07
C ASP A 124 -24.30 4.40 -4.22
N GLY A 125 -24.09 3.81 -5.39
CA GLY A 125 -22.96 2.92 -5.63
C GLY A 125 -22.93 1.71 -4.68
N GLU A 126 -21.88 1.59 -3.86
CA GLU A 126 -21.72 0.51 -2.87
C GLU A 126 -22.22 0.88 -1.45
N VAL A 127 -22.82 2.05 -1.27
CA VAL A 127 -23.21 2.59 0.04
C VAL A 127 -24.73 2.57 0.21
N VAL A 128 -25.18 2.27 1.43
CA VAL A 128 -26.60 2.35 1.85
C VAL A 128 -26.66 3.28 3.06
N TYR A 129 -27.47 4.33 2.98
CA TYR A 129 -27.61 5.33 4.04
C TYR A 129 -28.63 4.87 5.11
N ASP A 130 -28.36 5.16 6.39
CA ASP A 130 -29.26 4.92 7.52
C ASP A 130 -29.40 6.19 8.39
N GLU A 131 -30.53 6.34 9.08
CA GLU A 131 -30.85 7.53 9.87
C GLU A 131 -30.37 7.37 11.32
N ILE A 132 -29.78 8.43 11.90
CA ILE A 132 -29.37 8.41 13.31
C ILE A 132 -30.65 8.49 14.16
N VAL A 133 -31.04 7.37 14.78
CA VAL A 133 -32.28 7.23 15.55
C VAL A 133 -32.22 7.79 16.98
N GLY A 134 -31.05 8.24 17.44
CA GLY A 134 -30.88 8.84 18.76
C GLY A 134 -29.46 9.37 18.99
N LEU A 135 -29.37 10.46 19.74
CA LEU A 135 -28.14 11.03 20.30
C LEU A 135 -28.41 11.22 21.79
N GLU A 136 -27.63 10.56 22.65
CA GLU A 136 -27.68 10.77 24.10
C GLU A 136 -26.43 11.53 24.53
N GLU A 137 -26.63 12.64 25.25
CA GLU A 137 -25.54 13.34 25.92
C GLU A 137 -25.24 12.64 27.24
N GLU A 138 -24.13 11.90 27.27
CA GLU A 138 -23.58 11.37 28.50
C GLU A 138 -22.60 12.40 29.10
N PRO A 139 -22.74 12.81 30.37
CA PRO A 139 -21.80 13.74 30.99
C PRO A 139 -20.44 13.05 31.19
N PHE A 140 -19.62 13.08 30.15
CA PHE A 140 -18.28 12.51 30.09
C PHE A 140 -17.26 13.64 30.20
N ASN A 141 -16.53 13.70 31.32
CA ASN A 141 -15.62 14.80 31.66
C ASN A 141 -14.13 14.44 31.43
N GLU A 142 -13.86 13.52 30.50
CA GLU A 142 -12.52 13.13 30.05
C GLU A 142 -12.35 13.39 28.55
N ARG A 143 -11.12 13.31 28.03
CA ARG A 143 -10.87 13.44 26.59
C ARG A 143 -11.28 12.15 25.88
N VAL A 144 -12.31 12.21 25.06
CA VAL A 144 -12.60 11.17 24.05
C VAL A 144 -11.61 11.28 22.90
N TYR A 145 -11.13 10.13 22.40
CA TYR A 145 -10.48 10.06 21.10
C TYR A 145 -11.53 9.66 20.07
N ASP A 146 -11.84 10.59 19.18
CA ASP A 146 -12.70 10.35 18.03
C ASP A 146 -11.94 9.49 17.00
N LEU A 147 -12.53 8.35 16.62
CA LEU A 147 -12.14 7.55 15.46
C LEU A 147 -13.35 7.38 14.56
N SER A 148 -13.95 8.49 14.13
CA SER A 148 -15.06 8.55 13.17
C SER A 148 -15.03 9.89 12.41
N VAL A 149 -14.03 10.10 11.54
CA VAL A 149 -14.07 11.24 10.62
C VAL A 149 -15.00 10.92 9.44
N LYS A 150 -16.13 11.62 9.39
CA LYS A 150 -17.12 11.54 8.31
C LYS A 150 -16.61 12.24 7.04
N ASP A 151 -15.67 11.63 6.32
CA ASP A 151 -15.22 12.10 4.99
C ASP A 151 -15.19 10.97 3.94
N LYS A 152 -15.68 11.28 2.73
CA LYS A 152 -15.83 10.35 1.59
C LYS A 152 -14.50 9.87 0.98
N ASN A 153 -13.38 10.52 1.29
CA ASN A 153 -12.06 10.17 0.79
C ASN A 153 -11.23 9.39 1.82
N HIS A 154 -11.79 9.11 3.00
CA HIS A 154 -11.06 8.44 4.05
C HIS A 154 -10.81 6.96 3.72
N ASN A 155 -9.55 6.62 3.44
CA ASN A 155 -9.07 5.25 3.36
C ASN A 155 -8.28 4.95 4.63
N PHE A 156 -8.87 4.19 5.56
CA PHE A 156 -8.12 3.59 6.65
C PHE A 156 -7.65 2.20 6.24
N VAL A 157 -6.33 1.98 6.25
CA VAL A 157 -5.78 0.62 6.34
C VAL A 157 -4.72 0.66 7.44
N ALA A 158 -5.14 0.31 8.65
CA ALA A 158 -4.17 -0.07 9.68
C ALA A 158 -3.49 -1.36 9.25
N ASP A 159 -2.17 -1.33 9.42
CA ASP A 159 -1.32 -2.51 9.44
C ASP A 159 -0.18 -2.04 10.33
N CYS A 160 -0.46 -1.90 11.63
CA CYS A 160 0.48 -1.54 12.69
C CYS A 160 1.06 -0.09 12.69
N PHE A 161 1.07 0.56 13.86
CA PHE A 161 1.52 1.96 14.11
C PHE A 161 3.05 2.15 14.11
N VAL A 162 3.79 1.30 13.40
CA VAL A 162 5.24 1.32 13.40
C VAL A 162 5.78 1.57 12.00
N VAL A 163 6.38 2.74 11.83
CA VAL A 163 6.93 3.26 10.58
C VAL A 163 8.46 3.21 10.58
N SER A 164 9.08 3.27 9.40
CA SER A 164 10.51 2.98 9.25
C SER A 164 11.21 3.61 8.04
N ASN A 165 10.71 4.77 7.60
CA ASN A 165 11.25 5.62 6.54
C ASN A 165 11.44 4.90 5.19
N CYS A 166 10.38 4.25 4.69
CA CYS A 166 10.24 4.20 3.23
C CYS A 166 10.07 5.63 2.73
N GLY A 167 10.77 5.99 1.66
CA GLY A 167 10.85 7.34 1.17
C GLY A 167 11.32 7.41 -0.27
N VAL A 168 11.36 8.62 -0.79
CA VAL A 168 11.64 8.91 -2.20
C VAL A 168 12.69 9.98 -2.28
N ARG A 169 13.62 9.81 -3.21
CA ARG A 169 14.65 10.77 -3.53
C ARG A 169 14.63 11.07 -5.02
N LEU A 170 14.69 12.34 -5.40
CA LEU A 170 14.72 12.78 -6.81
C LEU A 170 16.04 13.48 -7.10
N LEU A 171 16.77 13.01 -8.11
CA LEU A 171 17.98 13.64 -8.63
C LEU A 171 17.67 14.30 -9.98
N ARG A 172 18.23 15.48 -10.21
CA ARG A 172 18.20 16.16 -11.52
C ARG A 172 19.53 16.07 -12.22
N THR A 173 19.55 16.11 -13.55
CA THR A 173 20.76 16.15 -14.38
C THR A 173 20.69 17.31 -15.39
N ASP A 174 21.82 17.69 -16.01
CA ASP A 174 21.86 18.69 -17.09
C ASP A 174 21.66 18.02 -18.45
N LEU A 175 21.30 16.73 -18.45
CA LEU A 175 21.23 15.90 -19.64
C LEU A 175 19.82 15.91 -20.21
N SER A 176 19.75 15.95 -21.53
CA SER A 176 18.53 15.69 -22.28
C SER A 176 18.28 14.19 -22.47
N GLU A 177 17.03 13.82 -22.80
CA GLU A 177 16.70 12.45 -23.19
C GLU A 177 17.51 11.99 -24.41
N GLU A 178 17.77 12.89 -25.36
CA GLU A 178 18.54 12.59 -26.57
C GLU A 178 19.97 12.17 -26.25
N GLU A 179 20.61 12.81 -25.27
CA GLU A 179 21.95 12.44 -24.80
C GLU A 179 21.95 11.10 -24.05
N VAL A 180 20.92 10.82 -23.24
CA VAL A 180 20.90 9.63 -22.37
C VAL A 180 20.40 8.38 -23.09
N ARG A 181 19.43 8.53 -24.01
CA ARG A 181 18.74 7.40 -24.66
C ARG A 181 19.69 6.39 -25.32
N PRO A 182 20.75 6.79 -26.06
CA PRO A 182 21.69 5.83 -26.65
C PRO A 182 22.47 5.03 -25.61
N HIS A 183 22.71 5.60 -24.42
CA HIS A 183 23.50 5.01 -23.34
C HIS A 183 22.64 4.32 -22.27
N LEU A 184 21.33 4.48 -22.33
CA LEU A 184 20.39 4.00 -21.33
C LEU A 184 20.53 2.50 -21.01
N PRO A 185 20.74 1.58 -21.98
CA PRO A 185 20.99 0.18 -21.66
C PRO A 185 22.19 -0.01 -20.73
N ALA A 186 23.32 0.64 -21.03
CA ALA A 186 24.55 0.55 -20.24
C ALA A 186 24.40 1.21 -18.86
N ILE A 187 23.70 2.35 -18.79
CA ILE A 187 23.37 3.01 -17.51
C ILE A 187 22.54 2.06 -16.64
N LEU A 188 21.47 1.47 -17.18
CA LEU A 188 20.61 0.56 -16.41
C LEU A 188 21.35 -0.71 -15.98
N ASP A 189 22.25 -1.24 -16.81
CA ASP A 189 23.11 -2.37 -16.44
C ASP A 189 24.05 -2.00 -15.29
N GLY A 190 24.77 -0.88 -15.40
CA GLY A 190 25.69 -0.40 -14.35
C GLY A 190 24.97 -0.08 -13.04
N LEU A 191 23.77 0.50 -13.11
CA LEU A 191 22.93 0.79 -11.95
C LEU A 191 22.40 -0.50 -11.30
N PHE A 192 21.96 -1.47 -12.09
CA PHE A 192 21.42 -2.74 -11.58
C PHE A 192 22.51 -3.59 -10.91
N GLU A 193 23.72 -3.56 -11.46
CA GLU A 193 24.90 -4.17 -10.84
C GLU A 193 25.34 -3.41 -9.57
N SER A 194 25.29 -2.07 -9.61
CA SER A 194 25.82 -1.25 -8.52
C SER A 194 24.88 -1.13 -7.33
N ILE A 195 23.58 -1.24 -7.54
CA ILE A 195 22.55 -1.03 -6.53
C ILE A 195 21.68 -2.29 -6.47
N PRO A 196 22.05 -3.30 -5.66
CA PRO A 196 21.36 -4.59 -5.65
C PRO A 196 19.86 -4.44 -5.36
N ALA A 197 19.03 -5.01 -6.23
CA ALA A 197 17.59 -4.96 -6.15
C ALA A 197 17.01 -6.36 -5.91
N GLY A 198 16.43 -6.57 -4.73
CA GLY A 198 15.53 -7.69 -4.44
C GLY A 198 15.62 -8.28 -3.05
N LEU A 199 14.89 -9.39 -2.84
CA LEU A 199 14.76 -10.01 -1.52
C LEU A 199 16.06 -10.68 -1.07
N GLY A 200 16.58 -10.23 0.08
CA GLY A 200 17.69 -10.90 0.78
C GLY A 200 19.09 -10.60 0.23
N LEU A 201 19.21 -9.64 -0.68
CA LEU A 201 20.50 -9.21 -1.21
C LEU A 201 21.30 -8.41 -0.18
N SER A 202 22.63 -8.45 -0.33
CA SER A 202 23.56 -7.61 0.44
C SER A 202 24.01 -6.43 -0.39
N GLY A 203 24.29 -5.29 0.24
CA GLY A 203 24.92 -4.16 -0.43
C GLY A 203 26.44 -4.30 -0.54
N LYS A 204 27.06 -3.34 -1.23
CA LYS A 204 28.51 -3.28 -1.43
C LYS A 204 29.26 -2.89 -0.14
N VAL A 205 28.64 -2.06 0.70
CA VAL A 205 29.23 -1.60 1.95
C VAL A 205 29.14 -2.71 2.98
N ARG A 206 30.30 -3.12 3.52
CA ARG A 206 30.40 -4.13 4.58
C ARG A 206 30.68 -3.43 5.91
N LEU A 207 29.69 -3.45 6.80
CA LEU A 207 29.76 -2.80 8.10
C LEU A 207 30.02 -3.81 9.21
N SER A 208 30.90 -3.44 10.15
CA SER A 208 30.87 -4.00 11.50
C SER A 208 29.61 -3.51 12.25
N TYR A 209 29.33 -4.06 13.43
CA TYR A 209 28.23 -3.54 14.26
C TYR A 209 28.50 -2.16 14.83
N SER A 210 29.76 -1.79 15.09
CA SER A 210 30.08 -0.43 15.52
C SER A 210 29.82 0.58 14.40
N GLN A 211 30.24 0.26 13.17
CA GLN A 211 29.97 1.10 12.01
C GLN A 211 28.48 1.16 11.67
N LEU A 212 27.73 0.07 11.89
CA LEU A 212 26.28 0.14 11.80
C LEU A 212 25.70 1.13 12.81
N ASP A 213 26.19 1.16 14.04
CA ASP A 213 25.70 2.09 15.06
C ASP A 213 26.01 3.55 14.69
N GLU A 214 27.17 3.81 14.09
CA GLU A 214 27.51 5.11 13.50
C GLU A 214 26.52 5.49 12.38
N VAL A 215 26.19 4.59 11.45
CA VAL A 215 25.17 4.81 10.41
C VAL A 215 23.80 5.13 11.03
N LEU A 216 23.42 4.39 12.07
CA LEU A 216 22.13 4.57 12.75
C LEU A 216 22.06 5.93 13.46
N GLN A 217 23.18 6.51 13.87
CA GLN A 217 23.24 7.83 14.48
C GLN A 217 23.42 8.97 13.47
N GLY A 218 24.22 8.75 12.42
CA GLY A 218 24.62 9.79 11.46
C GLY A 218 23.77 9.87 10.20
N GLY A 219 23.08 8.80 9.80
CA GLY A 219 22.21 8.82 8.62
C GLY A 219 22.95 9.25 7.34
N SER A 220 22.41 10.24 6.62
CA SER A 220 23.06 10.77 5.41
C SER A 220 24.42 11.44 5.67
N GLU A 221 24.61 12.05 6.84
CA GLU A 221 25.86 12.73 7.21
C GLU A 221 27.03 11.73 7.27
N TRP A 222 26.83 10.58 7.92
CA TRP A 222 27.82 9.50 7.96
C TRP A 222 28.25 9.05 6.55
N CYS A 223 27.31 8.98 5.61
CA CYS A 223 27.63 8.62 4.24
C CYS A 223 28.56 9.65 3.59
N VAL A 224 28.26 10.95 3.72
CA VAL A 224 29.10 12.02 3.16
C VAL A 224 30.49 12.04 3.79
N GLU A 225 30.59 11.89 5.11
CA GLU A 225 31.87 11.79 5.84
C GLU A 225 32.73 10.60 5.38
N ASN A 226 32.10 9.52 4.92
CA ASN A 226 32.76 8.34 4.38
C ASN A 226 32.91 8.35 2.85
N GLY A 227 32.75 9.52 2.21
CA GLY A 227 32.98 9.71 0.77
C GLY A 227 31.80 9.36 -0.14
N TYR A 228 30.62 9.08 0.43
CA TYR A 228 29.42 8.70 -0.31
C TYR A 228 28.48 9.89 -0.55
N GLY A 229 28.86 10.73 -1.51
CA GLY A 229 28.09 11.88 -1.97
C GLY A 229 28.66 13.20 -1.46
N TRP A 230 27.83 14.24 -1.40
CA TRP A 230 28.29 15.61 -1.18
C TRP A 230 27.54 16.27 -0.02
N GLU A 231 28.17 17.27 0.63
CA GLU A 231 27.57 18.03 1.74
C GLU A 231 26.21 18.62 1.36
N GLU A 232 26.07 19.09 0.12
CA GLU A 232 24.83 19.68 -0.37
C GLU A 232 23.65 18.69 -0.49
N ASP A 233 23.91 17.37 -0.42
CA ASP A 233 22.87 16.34 -0.38
C ASP A 233 22.19 16.31 1.00
N VAL A 234 22.95 16.55 2.07
CA VAL A 234 22.44 16.61 3.45
C VAL A 234 21.43 17.76 3.56
N GLU A 235 21.78 18.95 3.07
CA GLU A 235 20.92 20.14 3.09
C GLU A 235 19.60 19.96 2.35
N ARG A 236 19.56 19.06 1.37
CA ARG A 236 18.39 18.75 0.54
C ARG A 236 17.68 17.47 0.93
N THR A 237 18.01 16.92 2.09
CA THR A 237 17.31 15.77 2.69
C THR A 237 16.42 16.25 3.83
N GLU A 238 15.21 15.70 3.94
CA GLU A 238 14.34 15.94 5.08
C GLU A 238 15.08 15.67 6.40
N GLU A 239 15.01 16.64 7.34
CA GLU A 239 15.76 16.61 8.62
C GLU A 239 17.28 16.51 8.45
N GLY A 240 17.86 16.97 7.34
CA GLY A 240 19.28 16.77 7.06
C GLY A 240 19.64 15.29 6.86
N GLY A 241 18.65 14.41 6.68
CA GLY A 241 18.87 12.96 6.62
C GLY A 241 19.24 12.33 7.97
N ARG A 242 18.95 13.02 9.09
CA ARG A 242 19.28 12.55 10.43
C ARG A 242 18.23 12.99 11.46
N LEU A 243 17.59 12.02 12.11
CA LEU A 243 16.81 12.21 13.34
C LEU A 243 17.72 12.07 14.56
N GLU A 244 17.80 13.14 15.35
CA GLU A 244 18.68 13.24 16.53
C GLU A 244 18.35 12.23 17.63
N ALA A 245 17.07 11.84 17.76
CA ALA A 245 16.62 10.90 18.78
C ALA A 245 17.08 9.44 18.52
N ALA A 246 17.80 9.18 17.42
CA ALA A 246 18.24 7.84 17.08
C ALA A 246 19.14 7.22 18.16
N ASN A 247 18.73 6.05 18.66
CA ASN A 247 19.50 5.30 19.65
C ASN A 247 19.72 3.86 19.21
N PRO A 248 20.93 3.50 18.76
CA PRO A 248 21.25 2.14 18.35
C PRO A 248 21.04 1.10 19.46
N ALA A 249 21.16 1.47 20.73
CA ALA A 249 20.96 0.55 21.86
C ALA A 249 19.51 0.05 21.97
N LYS A 250 18.56 0.69 21.28
CA LYS A 250 17.14 0.32 21.23
C LYS A 250 16.80 -0.65 20.09
N ILE A 251 17.81 -1.10 19.35
CA ILE A 251 17.67 -2.04 18.25
C ILE A 251 18.02 -3.44 18.72
N ASP A 252 17.11 -4.38 18.52
CA ASP A 252 17.33 -5.78 18.86
C ASP A 252 18.42 -6.45 17.99
N GLU A 253 19.10 -7.45 18.55
CA GLU A 253 20.22 -8.13 17.90
C GLU A 253 19.83 -8.80 16.57
N LYS A 254 18.61 -9.34 16.46
CA LYS A 254 18.12 -10.00 15.25
C LYS A 254 17.96 -8.99 14.12
N SER A 255 17.45 -7.80 14.41
CA SER A 255 17.36 -6.71 13.43
C SER A 255 18.75 -6.24 13.01
N ARG A 256 19.69 -6.04 13.94
CA ARG A 256 21.10 -5.68 13.64
C ARG A 256 21.75 -6.67 12.67
N LYS A 257 21.66 -7.98 12.95
CA LYS A 257 22.16 -9.06 12.08
C LYS A 257 21.59 -9.00 10.67
N ARG A 258 20.30 -8.65 10.55
CA ARG A 258 19.62 -8.54 9.26
C ARG A 258 19.99 -7.25 8.51
N GLY A 259 20.25 -6.15 9.22
CA GLY A 259 20.48 -4.84 8.64
C GLY A 259 21.90 -4.55 8.20
N ALA A 260 22.91 -5.00 8.95
CA ALA A 260 24.31 -4.79 8.61
C ALA A 260 24.66 -5.15 7.14
N PRO A 261 24.22 -6.28 6.58
CA PRO A 261 24.54 -6.62 5.19
C PRO A 261 23.67 -5.90 4.15
N GLN A 262 22.52 -5.31 4.51
CA GLN A 262 21.52 -4.83 3.55
C GLN A 262 21.67 -3.35 3.16
N LEU A 263 22.60 -2.63 3.79
CA LEU A 263 22.76 -1.20 3.55
C LEU A 263 23.29 -0.97 2.13
N GLY A 264 22.69 -0.03 1.41
CA GLY A 264 22.96 0.21 0.01
C GLY A 264 22.25 -0.77 -0.94
N THR A 265 20.99 -1.09 -0.67
CA THR A 265 20.16 -1.93 -1.56
C THR A 265 18.80 -1.29 -1.83
N LEU A 266 18.20 -1.55 -3.00
CA LEU A 266 16.83 -1.12 -3.29
C LEU A 266 15.82 -2.02 -2.58
N GLY A 267 15.97 -3.32 -2.75
CA GLY A 267 14.99 -4.31 -2.32
C GLY A 267 13.84 -4.59 -3.26
N SER A 268 12.83 -5.26 -2.71
CA SER A 268 11.63 -5.72 -3.41
C SER A 268 10.38 -4.95 -3.02
N GLY A 269 9.20 -5.41 -3.46
CA GLY A 269 7.91 -4.76 -3.15
C GLY A 269 7.71 -3.53 -4.03
N ASN A 270 7.21 -2.42 -3.51
CA ASN A 270 7.05 -1.19 -4.31
C ASN A 270 8.35 -0.37 -4.46
N HIS A 271 9.50 -0.89 -4.06
CA HIS A 271 10.79 -0.22 -4.21
C HIS A 271 11.33 -0.38 -5.64
N PHE A 272 11.89 0.71 -6.16
CA PHE A 272 12.46 0.79 -7.50
C PHE A 272 13.43 1.97 -7.63
N LEU A 273 14.17 1.98 -8.73
CA LEU A 273 14.88 3.16 -9.22
C LEU A 273 14.43 3.40 -10.66
N GLU A 274 14.10 4.64 -10.98
CA GLU A 274 13.69 5.05 -12.32
C GLU A 274 14.64 6.10 -12.88
N VAL A 275 15.13 5.87 -14.10
CA VAL A 275 15.63 6.95 -14.96
C VAL A 275 14.42 7.51 -15.68
N GLN A 276 14.17 8.79 -15.48
CA GLN A 276 12.98 9.49 -15.92
C GLN A 276 13.34 10.67 -16.81
N VAL A 277 12.33 11.17 -17.53
CA VAL A 277 12.41 12.38 -18.34
C VAL A 277 11.29 13.30 -17.88
N VAL A 278 11.60 14.59 -17.73
CA VAL A 278 10.60 15.65 -17.51
C VAL A 278 9.65 15.66 -18.69
N ASP A 279 8.41 15.29 -18.44
CA ASP A 279 7.38 15.11 -19.44
C ASP A 279 6.55 16.39 -19.63
N GLU A 280 6.31 17.11 -18.54
CA GLU A 280 5.48 18.32 -18.52
C GLU A 280 5.88 19.22 -17.35
N ILE A 281 5.98 20.53 -17.59
CA ILE A 281 6.21 21.54 -16.55
C ILE A 281 4.93 22.36 -16.32
N PHE A 282 4.36 22.27 -15.11
CA PHE A 282 3.14 22.99 -14.73
C PHE A 282 3.41 24.38 -14.15
N ASP A 283 4.55 24.57 -13.48
CA ASP A 283 4.97 25.86 -12.93
C ASP A 283 6.47 26.08 -13.18
N ALA A 284 6.80 26.84 -14.22
CA ALA A 284 8.17 27.07 -14.66
C ALA A 284 9.04 27.76 -13.59
N ARG A 285 8.46 28.63 -12.76
CA ARG A 285 9.22 29.32 -11.70
C ARG A 285 9.61 28.33 -10.60
N LEU A 286 8.67 27.52 -10.14
CA LEU A 286 8.94 26.50 -9.13
C LEU A 286 9.84 25.39 -9.67
N ALA A 287 9.61 24.92 -10.90
CA ALA A 287 10.43 23.92 -11.56
C ALA A 287 11.89 24.38 -11.62
N LYS A 288 12.14 25.60 -12.11
CA LYS A 288 13.49 26.18 -12.16
C LYS A 288 14.14 26.29 -10.77
N ALA A 289 13.38 26.66 -9.74
CA ALA A 289 13.90 26.71 -8.38
C ALA A 289 14.33 25.33 -7.84
N PHE A 290 13.75 24.25 -8.36
CA PHE A 290 14.11 22.87 -8.05
C PHE A 290 15.14 22.27 -9.02
N GLY A 291 15.70 23.06 -9.94
CA GLY A 291 16.65 22.60 -10.94
C GLY A 291 16.03 21.77 -12.06
N ILE A 292 14.72 21.92 -12.27
CA ILE A 292 13.98 21.38 -13.42
C ILE A 292 13.80 22.51 -14.43
N GLU A 293 14.59 22.53 -15.49
CA GLU A 293 14.72 23.69 -16.37
C GLU A 293 13.90 23.57 -17.65
N GLU A 294 13.75 22.35 -18.19
CA GLU A 294 13.07 22.12 -19.46
C GLU A 294 12.44 20.73 -19.55
N GLU A 295 11.44 20.60 -20.42
CA GLU A 295 10.90 19.31 -20.83
C GLU A 295 11.95 18.55 -21.63
N GLY A 296 12.06 17.24 -21.42
CA GLY A 296 13.13 16.42 -21.97
C GLY A 296 14.36 16.26 -21.06
N GLN A 297 14.48 17.04 -19.99
CA GLN A 297 15.55 16.88 -18.99
C GLN A 297 15.46 15.53 -18.28
N VAL A 298 16.60 14.87 -18.09
CA VAL A 298 16.69 13.57 -17.42
C VAL A 298 16.81 13.73 -15.91
N THR A 299 16.04 12.92 -15.19
CA THR A 299 16.06 12.82 -13.73
C THR A 299 16.20 11.37 -13.29
N VAL A 300 16.56 11.14 -12.04
CA VAL A 300 16.61 9.80 -11.45
C VAL A 300 15.83 9.80 -10.14
N LEU A 301 14.81 8.94 -10.06
CA LEU A 301 13.99 8.76 -8.86
C LEU A 301 14.37 7.46 -8.16
N ILE A 302 14.65 7.54 -6.87
CA ILE A 302 15.03 6.42 -6.02
C ILE A 302 13.94 6.23 -4.96
N HIS A 303 13.25 5.10 -4.99
CA HIS A 303 12.24 4.73 -3.99
C HIS A 303 12.72 3.50 -3.21
N THR A 304 13.16 3.73 -1.98
CA THR A 304 13.55 2.67 -1.03
C THR A 304 13.45 3.17 0.42
N GLY A 305 13.73 2.29 1.38
CA GLY A 305 13.65 2.59 2.81
C GLY A 305 14.58 1.73 3.65
N GLY A 306 14.25 1.56 4.93
CA GLY A 306 15.12 0.88 5.89
C GLY A 306 15.18 -0.65 5.82
N ARG A 307 14.79 -1.23 4.67
CA ARG A 307 15.00 -2.64 4.30
C ARG A 307 14.43 -3.65 5.33
N GLY A 308 14.96 -4.88 5.32
CA GLY A 308 14.59 -5.91 6.27
C GLY A 308 14.98 -5.58 7.72
N PHE A 309 15.97 -4.71 7.90
CA PHE A 309 16.38 -4.13 9.19
C PHE A 309 15.19 -3.50 9.91
N SER A 310 14.63 -2.46 9.29
CA SER A 310 13.50 -1.69 9.79
C SER A 310 12.24 -2.52 10.01
N HIS A 311 11.94 -3.45 9.10
CA HIS A 311 10.85 -4.39 9.30
C HIS A 311 11.08 -5.26 10.55
N GLY A 312 12.32 -5.68 10.81
CA GLY A 312 12.67 -6.43 12.02
C GLY A 312 12.37 -5.62 13.29
N VAL A 313 12.83 -4.38 13.34
CA VAL A 313 12.61 -3.46 14.47
C VAL A 313 11.12 -3.22 14.67
N CYS A 314 10.38 -3.01 13.58
CA CYS A 314 8.93 -2.90 13.60
C CYS A 314 8.25 -4.10 14.26
N THR A 315 8.59 -5.32 13.80
CA THR A 315 8.05 -6.56 14.37
C THR A 315 8.41 -6.74 15.85
N TYR A 316 9.61 -6.31 16.26
CA TYR A 316 10.05 -6.37 17.65
C TYR A 316 9.19 -5.47 18.56
N TYR A 317 8.99 -4.21 18.17
CA TYR A 317 8.22 -3.26 19.00
C TYR A 317 6.73 -3.56 19.01
N LEU A 318 6.15 -4.07 17.92
CA LEU A 318 4.74 -4.47 17.92
C LEU A 318 4.45 -5.56 18.97
N ARG A 319 5.31 -6.58 19.05
CA ARG A 319 5.19 -7.62 20.09
C ARG A 319 5.41 -7.07 21.50
N THR A 320 6.19 -6.00 21.62
CA THR A 320 6.39 -5.32 22.91
C THR A 320 5.13 -4.56 23.30
N PHE A 321 4.53 -3.81 22.37
CA PHE A 321 3.27 -3.11 22.57
C PHE A 321 2.12 -4.07 22.89
N GLU A 322 1.91 -5.15 22.13
CA GLU A 322 0.88 -6.16 22.44
C GLU A 322 0.99 -6.67 23.89
N ARG A 323 2.21 -6.92 24.38
CA ARG A 323 2.45 -7.39 25.76
C ARG A 323 2.21 -6.31 26.80
N GLU A 324 2.56 -5.06 26.53
CA GLU A 324 2.33 -3.96 27.47
C GLU A 324 0.85 -3.56 27.52
N MET A 325 0.21 -3.45 26.35
CA MET A 325 -1.21 -3.13 26.23
C MET A 325 -2.10 -4.15 26.93
N SER A 326 -1.78 -5.45 26.83
CA SER A 326 -2.57 -6.49 27.51
C SER A 326 -2.58 -6.37 29.05
N ARG A 327 -1.66 -5.57 29.62
CA ARG A 327 -1.57 -5.28 31.06
C ARG A 327 -2.11 -3.91 31.43
N ASP A 328 -2.42 -3.06 30.45
CA ASP A 328 -2.95 -1.71 30.64
C ASP A 328 -4.49 -1.72 30.51
N PRO A 329 -5.25 -1.27 31.53
CA PRO A 329 -6.72 -1.33 31.49
C PRO A 329 -7.37 -0.53 30.35
N THR A 330 -6.69 0.49 29.83
CA THR A 330 -7.20 1.33 28.74
C THR A 330 -6.77 0.76 27.40
N LEU A 331 -5.48 0.50 27.22
CA LEU A 331 -4.96 0.02 25.94
C LEU A 331 -5.37 -1.43 25.63
N SER A 332 -5.60 -2.28 26.64
CA SER A 332 -6.12 -3.64 26.44
C SER A 332 -7.47 -3.66 25.72
N LYS A 333 -8.31 -2.64 25.92
CA LYS A 333 -9.58 -2.48 25.20
C LYS A 333 -9.35 -2.23 23.71
N ILE A 334 -8.39 -1.36 23.37
CA ILE A 334 -7.99 -1.10 21.97
C ILE A 334 -7.47 -2.39 21.34
N LEU A 335 -6.58 -3.10 22.03
CA LEU A 335 -5.99 -4.34 21.54
C LEU A 335 -7.04 -5.45 21.28
N THR A 336 -8.09 -5.49 22.10
CA THR A 336 -9.19 -6.46 21.96
C THR A 336 -10.09 -6.13 20.77
N LEU A 337 -10.27 -4.84 20.46
CA LEU A 337 -11.06 -4.39 19.30
C LEU A 337 -10.30 -4.66 17.99
N GLU A 338 -9.04 -4.26 17.93
CA GLU A 338 -8.18 -4.48 16.78
C GLU A 338 -6.75 -4.69 17.23
N ARG A 339 -6.24 -5.90 17.02
CA ARG A 339 -4.89 -6.30 17.41
C ARG A 339 -3.83 -5.51 16.63
N GLU A 340 -4.12 -5.16 15.38
CA GLU A 340 -3.22 -4.40 14.51
C GLU A 340 -3.09 -2.92 14.91
N LEU A 341 -3.87 -2.46 15.89
CA LEU A 341 -3.72 -1.14 16.54
C LEU A 341 -2.78 -1.16 17.74
N ALA A 342 -1.86 -2.15 17.80
CA ALA A 342 -0.86 -2.22 18.84
C ALA A 342 -0.05 -0.90 18.94
N CYS A 343 -0.05 -0.28 20.13
CA CYS A 343 0.52 1.03 20.40
C CYS A 343 1.03 1.15 21.84
N ALA A 344 1.71 2.26 22.13
CA ALA A 344 2.14 2.62 23.48
C ALA A 344 2.02 4.13 23.68
N TYR A 345 1.84 4.57 24.92
CA TYR A 345 1.95 5.99 25.26
C TYR A 345 3.36 6.49 24.92
N LEU A 346 3.48 7.64 24.27
CA LEU A 346 4.79 8.20 23.90
C LEU A 346 5.70 8.47 25.12
N SER A 347 5.09 8.75 26.28
CA SER A 347 5.79 8.95 27.56
C SER A 347 6.21 7.65 28.25
N SER A 348 5.67 6.50 27.84
CA SER A 348 6.04 5.21 28.41
C SER A 348 7.46 4.82 28.00
N ARG A 349 8.05 3.86 28.72
CA ARG A 349 9.36 3.32 28.36
C ARG A 349 9.35 2.74 26.95
N ALA A 350 8.39 1.88 26.60
CA ALA A 350 8.33 1.29 25.27
C ALA A 350 8.04 2.32 24.18
N GLY A 351 7.22 3.35 24.45
CA GLY A 351 6.97 4.43 23.49
C GLY A 351 8.24 5.22 23.17
N ARG A 352 9.02 5.58 24.19
CA ARG A 352 10.32 6.26 24.00
C ARG A 352 11.36 5.36 23.34
N ASP A 353 11.50 4.12 23.81
CA ASP A 353 12.43 3.15 23.23
C ASP A 353 12.13 2.91 21.74
N TYR A 354 10.84 2.80 21.38
CA TYR A 354 10.41 2.68 20.00
C TYR A 354 10.70 3.95 19.19
N PHE A 355 10.41 5.14 19.72
CA PHE A 355 10.65 6.40 19.01
C PHE A 355 12.14 6.58 18.68
N GLU A 356 13.02 6.25 19.62
CA GLU A 356 14.47 6.27 19.41
C GLU A 356 14.92 5.19 18.39
N ALA A 357 14.35 3.99 18.46
CA ALA A 357 14.63 2.91 17.50
C ALA A 357 14.12 3.22 16.08
N MET A 358 12.95 3.84 15.96
CA MET A 358 12.36 4.31 14.71
C MET A 358 13.22 5.42 14.11
N SER A 359 13.72 6.33 14.94
CA SER A 359 14.66 7.38 14.52
C SER A 359 15.95 6.79 13.93
N ALA A 360 16.51 5.75 14.57
CA ALA A 360 17.65 5.00 14.02
C ALA A 360 17.31 4.29 12.69
N CYS A 361 16.09 3.74 12.56
CA CYS A 361 15.60 3.19 11.30
C CYS A 361 15.47 4.25 10.20
N ALA A 362 15.05 5.47 10.56
CA ALA A 362 14.97 6.58 9.63
C ALA A 362 16.36 6.97 9.09
N ASN A 363 17.35 7.07 9.99
CA ASN A 363 18.73 7.37 9.63
C ASN A 363 19.33 6.30 8.71
N TYR A 364 19.10 5.01 9.02
CA TYR A 364 19.51 3.91 8.14
C TYR A 364 18.91 4.07 6.72
N ALA A 365 17.64 4.45 6.62
CA ALA A 365 16.98 4.60 5.33
C ALA A 365 17.51 5.81 4.53
N PHE A 366 17.80 6.93 5.21
CA PHE A 366 18.45 8.09 4.60
C PHE A 366 19.86 7.74 4.09
N ALA A 367 20.66 7.04 4.90
CA ALA A 367 21.96 6.51 4.50
C ALA A 367 21.84 5.57 3.28
N ASN A 368 20.83 4.70 3.26
CA ASN A 368 20.58 3.80 2.14
C ASN A 368 20.30 4.54 0.82
N ARG A 369 19.51 5.63 0.86
CA ARG A 369 19.23 6.48 -0.32
C ARG A 369 20.42 7.34 -0.71
N GLN A 370 21.24 7.76 0.26
CA GLN A 370 22.49 8.49 0.03
C GLN A 370 23.52 7.62 -0.71
N LEU A 371 23.72 6.36 -0.29
CA LEU A 371 24.57 5.41 -1.01
C LEU A 371 24.08 5.14 -2.44
N ALA A 372 22.77 4.96 -2.61
CA ALA A 372 22.19 4.81 -3.94
C ALA A 372 22.46 6.04 -4.83
N THR A 373 22.37 7.25 -4.27
CA THR A 373 22.71 8.51 -4.97
C THR A 373 24.16 8.52 -5.43
N HIS A 374 25.09 8.13 -4.55
CA HIS A 374 26.51 8.05 -4.90
C HIS A 374 26.75 7.09 -6.07
N TRP A 375 26.16 5.90 -6.05
CA TRP A 375 26.32 4.95 -7.16
C TRP A 375 25.60 5.36 -8.44
N VAL A 376 24.49 6.11 -8.36
CA VAL A 376 23.91 6.73 -9.56
C VAL A 376 24.94 7.64 -10.21
N ARG A 377 25.60 8.50 -9.44
CA ARG A 377 26.64 9.40 -9.94
C ARG A 377 27.79 8.62 -10.58
N GLU A 378 28.38 7.66 -9.86
CA GLU A 378 29.50 6.85 -10.38
C GLU A 378 29.13 6.13 -11.68
N VAL A 379 27.93 5.57 -11.80
CA VAL A 379 27.51 4.88 -13.02
C VAL A 379 27.37 5.84 -14.19
N PHE A 380 26.75 7.00 -13.99
CA PHE A 380 26.64 8.01 -15.04
C PHE A 380 28.02 8.53 -15.46
N GLU A 381 28.93 8.78 -14.51
CA GLU A 381 30.31 9.20 -14.81
C GLU A 381 31.06 8.15 -15.64
N ASN A 382 30.93 6.87 -15.25
CA ASN A 382 31.61 5.78 -15.93
C ASN A 382 31.06 5.52 -17.34
N VAL A 383 29.76 5.64 -17.54
CA VAL A 383 29.14 5.39 -18.85
C VAL A 383 29.32 6.58 -19.79
N LEU A 384 29.13 7.81 -19.30
CA LEU A 384 29.18 9.03 -20.11
C LEU A 384 30.58 9.67 -20.18
N ARG A 385 31.54 9.21 -19.36
CA ARG A 385 32.91 9.73 -19.29
C ARG A 385 32.99 11.24 -19.02
N ARG A 386 32.03 11.75 -18.25
CA ARG A 386 31.90 13.16 -17.82
C ARG A 386 31.70 13.16 -16.30
N SER A 387 32.17 14.18 -15.57
CA SER A 387 31.98 14.22 -14.11
C SER A 387 30.55 14.60 -13.73
N ALA A 388 30.06 14.01 -12.64
CA ALA A 388 28.75 14.24 -12.05
C ALA A 388 28.64 15.61 -11.37
N ASP A 389 29.72 16.15 -10.81
CA ASP A 389 29.71 17.41 -10.07
C ASP A 389 29.71 18.60 -11.04
N ALA A 390 28.63 19.39 -11.07
CA ALA A 390 28.52 20.60 -11.90
C ALA A 390 29.58 21.69 -11.60
N LYS A 391 30.21 21.69 -10.41
CA LYS A 391 31.33 22.60 -10.11
C LYS A 391 32.67 22.10 -10.68
N ARG A 392 32.72 20.83 -11.13
CA ARG A 392 33.93 20.13 -11.63
C ARG A 392 33.73 19.44 -12.99
N GLY A 393 32.53 19.44 -13.58
CA GLY A 393 32.19 18.82 -14.87
C GLY A 393 30.71 18.97 -15.27
N ASP A 394 30.29 18.30 -16.34
CA ASP A 394 29.16 18.74 -17.20
C ASP A 394 27.81 18.03 -16.98
N LEU A 395 27.65 17.08 -16.05
CA LEU A 395 26.39 16.30 -15.90
C LEU A 395 25.44 16.86 -14.82
N GLY A 396 25.99 17.58 -13.84
CA GLY A 396 25.31 18.20 -12.70
C GLY A 396 24.37 17.32 -11.88
N ILE A 397 24.67 16.05 -11.64
CA ILE A 397 23.71 15.14 -10.96
C ILE A 397 23.50 15.56 -9.49
N ARG A 398 22.45 16.35 -9.23
CA ARG A 398 22.19 17.03 -7.96
C ARG A 398 20.88 16.55 -7.34
N LEU A 399 20.85 16.54 -6.01
CA LEU A 399 19.63 16.22 -5.28
C LEU A 399 18.60 17.33 -5.44
N VAL A 400 17.39 17.00 -5.87
CA VAL A 400 16.23 17.89 -5.77
C VAL A 400 15.70 17.83 -4.35
N TYR A 401 15.27 16.66 -3.89
CA TYR A 401 14.86 16.47 -2.49
C TYR A 401 14.83 14.99 -2.11
N ASP A 402 14.94 14.70 -0.82
CA ASP A 402 14.69 13.39 -0.23
C ASP A 402 13.66 13.51 0.89
N ILE A 403 12.59 12.73 0.80
CA ILE A 403 11.45 12.79 1.69
C ILE A 403 10.97 11.40 2.14
N ALA A 404 10.65 11.28 3.42
CA ALA A 404 10.02 10.10 4.00
C ALA A 404 8.51 10.10 3.75
N HIS A 405 7.93 8.90 3.60
CA HIS A 405 6.47 8.73 3.60
C HIS A 405 5.94 7.71 4.61
N ASN A 406 6.83 7.07 5.34
CA ASN A 406 6.51 6.25 6.51
C ASN A 406 7.37 6.74 7.68
N ILE A 407 6.90 7.71 8.46
CA ILE A 407 7.69 8.30 9.55
C ILE A 407 6.79 8.88 10.65
N ALA A 408 7.29 8.94 11.88
CA ALA A 408 6.63 9.64 12.98
C ALA A 408 7.58 10.74 13.47
N LYS A 409 7.09 11.98 13.58
CA LYS A 409 7.95 13.11 13.96
C LYS A 409 7.27 13.98 15.00
N GLN A 410 8.10 14.52 15.89
CA GLN A 410 7.64 15.55 16.81
C GLN A 410 7.61 16.89 16.07
N GLU A 411 6.43 17.48 15.93
CA GLU A 411 6.21 18.71 15.18
C GLU A 411 5.30 19.66 15.96
N GLU A 412 5.53 20.97 15.81
CA GLU A 412 4.62 21.99 16.34
C GLU A 412 3.58 22.38 15.29
N HIS A 413 2.32 22.39 15.71
CA HIS A 413 1.17 22.74 14.88
C HIS A 413 0.14 23.55 15.67
N LEU A 414 -0.74 24.25 14.96
CA LEU A 414 -1.87 24.94 15.55
C LEU A 414 -3.05 23.97 15.67
N VAL A 415 -3.60 23.81 16.86
CA VAL A 415 -4.79 22.98 17.14
C VAL A 415 -5.75 23.82 17.97
N ASP A 416 -6.94 24.09 17.44
CA ASP A 416 -7.95 24.96 18.04
C ASP A 416 -7.39 26.35 18.40
N GLY A 417 -6.61 26.93 17.49
CA GLY A 417 -5.97 28.23 17.68
C GLY A 417 -4.79 28.25 18.68
N LYS A 418 -4.37 27.09 19.21
CA LYS A 418 -3.25 26.99 20.18
C LYS A 418 -2.09 26.19 19.60
N ARG A 419 -0.87 26.68 19.77
CA ARG A 419 0.34 25.93 19.41
C ARG A 419 0.47 24.69 20.31
N ARG A 420 0.63 23.52 19.70
CA ARG A 420 0.83 22.24 20.38
C ARG A 420 1.94 21.46 19.72
N LYS A 421 2.74 20.78 20.55
CA LYS A 421 3.71 19.78 20.11
C LYS A 421 3.00 18.44 19.94
N LEU A 422 3.04 17.89 18.74
CA LEU A 422 2.37 16.65 18.35
C LEU A 422 3.39 15.61 17.90
N CYS A 423 3.06 14.33 18.01
CA CYS A 423 3.77 13.26 17.30
C CYS A 423 2.97 12.91 16.03
N VAL A 424 3.34 13.51 14.92
CA VAL A 424 2.65 13.36 13.63
C VAL A 424 3.10 12.06 12.99
N HIS A 425 2.18 11.11 12.86
CA HIS A 425 2.42 9.84 12.21
C HIS A 425 2.00 9.93 10.74
N ARG A 426 2.92 9.63 9.83
CA ARG A 426 2.66 9.56 8.40
C ARG A 426 2.97 8.16 7.92
N LYS A 427 1.97 7.47 7.37
CA LYS A 427 2.10 6.16 6.74
C LYS A 427 1.45 6.23 5.37
N GLY A 428 2.25 6.15 4.32
CA GLY A 428 1.80 6.49 2.97
C GLY A 428 1.40 7.96 2.83
N ALA A 429 2.07 8.87 3.55
CA ALA A 429 1.85 10.31 3.45
C ALA A 429 3.19 11.03 3.61
N THR A 430 3.38 12.14 2.92
CA THR A 430 4.60 12.96 2.96
C THR A 430 4.36 14.25 3.72
N ARG A 431 5.44 14.87 4.22
CA ARG A 431 5.38 16.24 4.73
C ARG A 431 5.33 17.24 3.57
N ALA A 432 4.59 18.32 3.73
CA ALA A 432 4.29 19.29 2.69
C ALA A 432 4.23 20.71 3.27
N PHE A 433 5.34 21.19 3.84
CA PHE A 433 5.38 22.55 4.38
C PHE A 433 5.37 23.64 3.28
N PRO A 434 4.66 24.76 3.51
CA PRO A 434 4.54 25.85 2.56
C PRO A 434 5.82 26.70 2.44
N ALA A 435 5.84 27.55 1.41
CA ALA A 435 6.75 28.68 1.35
C ALA A 435 6.57 29.57 2.59
N GLY A 436 7.68 30.08 3.13
CA GLY A 436 7.72 30.89 4.34
C GLY A 436 7.88 30.08 5.64
N ASP A 437 7.71 28.75 5.62
CA ASP A 437 7.85 27.95 6.84
C ASP A 437 9.31 27.93 7.33
N GLU A 438 9.52 28.39 8.58
CA GLU A 438 10.85 28.56 9.17
C GLU A 438 11.61 27.24 9.34
N ARG A 439 10.89 26.12 9.41
CA ARG A 439 11.46 24.77 9.53
C ARG A 439 12.07 24.28 8.22
N LEU A 440 11.82 24.97 7.11
CA LEU A 440 12.47 24.66 5.84
C LEU A 440 13.87 25.27 5.78
N PRO A 441 14.83 24.54 5.16
CA PRO A 441 16.12 25.11 4.78
C PRO A 441 15.95 26.39 3.96
N ALA A 442 16.91 27.30 4.07
CA ALA A 442 16.84 28.62 3.43
C ALA A 442 16.53 28.55 1.93
N PHE A 443 17.10 27.56 1.22
CA PHE A 443 16.89 27.35 -0.21
C PHE A 443 15.44 26.99 -0.57
N TYR A 444 14.70 26.29 0.30
CA TYR A 444 13.30 25.94 0.07
C TYR A 444 12.31 26.92 0.69
N ARG A 445 12.75 27.78 1.61
CA ARG A 445 11.84 28.68 2.32
C ARG A 445 11.08 29.62 1.38
N SER A 446 11.66 30.07 0.27
CA SER A 446 10.99 30.97 -0.66
C SER A 446 9.99 30.29 -1.60
N VAL A 447 10.08 28.96 -1.75
CA VAL A 447 9.30 28.20 -2.74
C VAL A 447 8.40 27.13 -2.13
N GLY A 448 8.67 26.71 -0.90
CA GLY A 448 7.98 25.63 -0.19
C GLY A 448 8.72 24.29 -0.30
N GLN A 449 8.26 23.31 0.47
CA GLN A 449 8.86 21.98 0.52
C GLN A 449 8.55 21.18 -0.75
N PRO A 450 9.56 20.63 -1.45
CA PRO A 450 9.32 19.66 -2.51
C PRO A 450 8.55 18.43 -2.00
N VAL A 451 7.50 18.06 -2.70
CA VAL A 451 6.70 16.85 -2.46
C VAL A 451 6.86 15.91 -3.65
N LEU A 452 7.37 14.71 -3.38
CA LEU A 452 7.63 13.69 -4.40
C LEU A 452 6.52 12.64 -4.37
N ILE A 453 5.82 12.48 -5.49
CA ILE A 453 4.73 11.52 -5.67
C ILE A 453 5.14 10.52 -6.76
N PRO A 454 5.89 9.45 -6.42
CA PRO A 454 6.18 8.36 -7.34
C PRO A 454 4.91 7.74 -7.92
N GLY A 455 4.99 7.48 -9.22
CA GLY A 455 4.03 6.63 -9.92
C GLY A 455 4.25 5.15 -9.63
N SER A 456 3.62 4.33 -10.46
CA SER A 456 3.90 2.90 -10.61
C SER A 456 4.69 2.65 -11.89
N MET A 457 5.30 1.48 -12.06
CA MET A 457 6.06 1.14 -13.27
C MET A 457 5.29 1.46 -14.56
N GLY A 458 5.80 2.39 -15.35
CA GLY A 458 5.18 2.83 -16.61
C GLY A 458 4.06 3.87 -16.47
N ARG A 459 3.87 4.49 -15.30
CA ARG A 459 3.03 5.68 -15.12
C ARG A 459 3.89 6.88 -14.72
N ARG A 460 3.33 8.09 -14.85
CA ARG A 460 4.03 9.32 -14.50
C ARG A 460 4.24 9.42 -13.00
N SER A 461 5.37 10.02 -12.62
CA SER A 461 5.66 10.50 -11.27
C SER A 461 5.53 12.02 -11.23
N PHE A 462 5.34 12.63 -10.06
CA PHE A 462 5.12 14.06 -9.93
C PHE A 462 6.03 14.71 -8.89
N LEU A 463 6.48 15.92 -9.22
CA LEU A 463 6.99 16.90 -8.28
C LEU A 463 5.89 17.91 -8.01
N ALA A 464 5.58 18.11 -6.74
CA ALA A 464 4.67 19.10 -6.24
C ALA A 464 5.34 19.91 -5.14
N VAL A 465 4.65 20.91 -4.59
CA VAL A 465 5.13 21.71 -3.47
C VAL A 465 4.07 21.84 -2.38
N GLY A 466 4.50 21.87 -1.13
CA GLY A 466 3.63 22.09 0.02
C GLY A 466 2.97 23.48 0.04
N THR A 467 1.84 23.59 0.73
CA THR A 467 0.96 24.77 0.70
C THR A 467 0.45 25.14 2.10
N GLU A 468 -0.09 26.35 2.23
CA GLU A 468 -0.65 26.81 3.51
C GLU A 468 -1.85 25.97 3.94
N ALA A 469 -2.70 25.56 2.99
CA ALA A 469 -3.81 24.66 3.27
C ALA A 469 -3.33 23.33 3.85
N ALA A 470 -2.23 22.75 3.35
CA ALA A 470 -1.63 21.56 3.95
C ALA A 470 -1.24 21.81 5.40
N LYS A 471 -0.58 22.94 5.68
CA LYS A 471 -0.16 23.32 7.03
C LYS A 471 -1.34 23.45 7.99
N SER A 472 -2.44 24.08 7.56
CA SER A 472 -3.60 24.32 8.40
C SER A 472 -4.54 23.12 8.55
N GLU A 473 -4.70 22.29 7.51
CA GLU A 473 -5.74 21.27 7.47
C GLU A 473 -5.21 19.85 7.70
N THR A 474 -3.95 19.58 7.34
CA THR A 474 -3.39 18.22 7.32
C THR A 474 -2.08 18.10 8.10
N PHE A 475 -1.81 19.04 9.01
CA PHE A 475 -0.55 19.13 9.75
C PHE A 475 0.67 19.16 8.81
N GLY A 476 0.54 19.89 7.71
CA GLY A 476 1.56 20.01 6.66
C GLY A 476 1.82 18.67 5.99
N SER A 477 0.78 17.97 5.53
CA SER A 477 0.91 16.64 4.92
C SER A 477 0.20 16.52 3.57
N CYS A 478 0.71 15.64 2.72
CA CYS A 478 0.14 15.32 1.41
C CYS A 478 0.26 13.81 1.11
N ALA A 479 -0.36 13.34 0.03
CA ALA A 479 -0.18 11.99 -0.49
C ALA A 479 1.27 11.73 -0.90
N HIS A 480 1.66 10.44 -0.86
CA HIS A 480 3.01 10.01 -1.23
C HIS A 480 3.12 9.32 -2.59
N GLY A 481 2.01 8.86 -3.19
CA GLY A 481 2.04 7.98 -4.35
C GLY A 481 0.65 7.47 -4.71
N SER A 482 0.56 6.67 -5.77
CA SER A 482 -0.70 6.17 -6.32
C SER A 482 -1.52 5.33 -5.34
N GLY A 483 -0.89 4.61 -4.41
CA GLY A 483 -1.60 3.69 -3.51
C GLY A 483 -2.09 2.43 -4.25
N ARG A 484 -2.08 1.30 -3.55
CA ARG A 484 -2.35 -0.02 -4.15
C ARG A 484 -3.84 -0.36 -4.07
N GLU A 485 -4.44 -0.79 -5.17
CA GLU A 485 -5.86 -1.19 -5.27
C GLU A 485 -6.05 -2.72 -5.35
N MET A 486 -5.02 -3.43 -5.79
CA MET A 486 -5.07 -4.88 -6.00
C MET A 486 -3.99 -5.57 -5.17
N SER A 487 -4.33 -6.56 -4.34
CA SER A 487 -3.33 -7.31 -3.57
C SER A 487 -2.25 -7.94 -4.47
N ARG A 488 -1.04 -8.17 -3.94
CA ARG A 488 0.05 -8.82 -4.71
C ARG A 488 -0.37 -10.17 -5.26
N THR A 489 -1.07 -10.95 -4.44
CA THR A 489 -1.61 -12.26 -4.84
C THR A 489 -2.62 -12.13 -5.97
N ALA A 490 -3.53 -11.15 -5.92
CA ALA A 490 -4.49 -10.92 -7.00
C ALA A 490 -3.80 -10.48 -8.29
N ALA A 491 -2.80 -9.59 -8.21
CA ALA A 491 -2.02 -9.16 -9.37
C ALA A 491 -1.29 -10.34 -10.03
N MET A 492 -0.61 -11.19 -9.24
CA MET A 492 0.05 -12.41 -9.74
C MET A 492 -0.89 -13.49 -10.28
N ARG A 493 -2.19 -13.44 -9.98
CA ARG A 493 -3.19 -14.34 -10.59
C ARG A 493 -3.61 -13.83 -11.97
N LYS A 494 -3.63 -12.51 -12.15
CA LYS A 494 -4.15 -11.82 -13.34
C LYS A 494 -3.09 -11.54 -14.40
N TYR A 495 -1.85 -11.27 -13.99
CA TYR A 495 -0.78 -10.81 -14.88
C TYR A 495 0.46 -11.72 -14.81
N ARG A 496 1.21 -11.80 -15.92
CA ARG A 496 2.53 -12.43 -15.97
C ARG A 496 3.64 -11.40 -16.07
N GLY A 497 4.76 -11.64 -15.41
CA GLY A 497 5.87 -10.69 -15.36
C GLY A 497 6.51 -10.44 -16.73
N SER A 498 6.63 -11.50 -17.54
CA SER A 498 7.09 -11.41 -18.93
C SER A 498 6.20 -10.55 -19.82
N GLU A 499 4.88 -10.60 -19.64
CA GLU A 499 3.92 -9.77 -20.37
C GLU A 499 4.03 -8.29 -19.95
N VAL A 500 4.13 -8.03 -18.64
CA VAL A 500 4.35 -6.67 -18.11
C VAL A 500 5.64 -6.08 -18.69
N ARG A 501 6.73 -6.86 -18.73
CA ARG A 501 7.99 -6.43 -19.33
C ARG A 501 7.84 -6.12 -20.82
N ALA A 502 7.14 -6.96 -21.58
CA ALA A 502 6.91 -6.74 -22.99
C ALA A 502 6.07 -5.48 -23.26
N GLU A 503 5.07 -5.21 -22.42
CA GLU A 503 4.24 -4.00 -22.52
C GLU A 503 5.03 -2.72 -22.23
N LEU A 504 5.89 -2.74 -21.20
CA LEU A 504 6.80 -1.63 -20.92
C LEU A 504 7.79 -1.40 -22.08
N ALA A 505 8.29 -2.47 -22.70
CA ALA A 505 9.18 -2.37 -23.85
C ALA A 505 8.49 -1.73 -25.08
N LYS A 506 7.20 -2.01 -25.34
CA LYS A 506 6.44 -1.34 -26.42
C LYS A 506 6.32 0.17 -26.22
N ARG A 507 6.38 0.62 -24.96
CA ARG A 507 6.37 2.04 -24.58
C ARG A 507 7.79 2.63 -24.48
N ASN A 508 8.79 1.93 -25.00
CA ASN A 508 10.21 2.28 -24.95
C ASN A 508 10.76 2.45 -23.52
N ILE A 509 10.20 1.72 -22.56
CA ILE A 509 10.67 1.69 -21.17
C ILE A 509 11.52 0.43 -20.98
N LEU A 510 12.82 0.62 -20.77
CA LEU A 510 13.74 -0.48 -20.49
C LEU A 510 13.62 -0.92 -19.04
N VAL A 511 13.56 -2.22 -18.80
CA VAL A 511 13.35 -2.77 -17.44
C VAL A 511 14.47 -3.75 -17.10
N LYS A 512 15.11 -3.54 -15.95
CA LYS A 512 15.96 -4.50 -15.27
C LYS A 512 15.25 -5.01 -14.03
N ALA A 513 15.05 -6.32 -13.95
CA ALA A 513 14.39 -6.95 -12.82
C ALA A 513 15.09 -8.25 -12.44
N GLN A 514 15.15 -8.55 -11.15
CA GLN A 514 15.76 -9.77 -10.67
C GLN A 514 15.02 -11.01 -11.19
N GLU A 515 15.74 -11.89 -11.89
CA GLU A 515 15.19 -13.19 -12.29
C GLU A 515 15.13 -14.14 -11.09
N ARG A 516 13.97 -14.74 -10.89
CA ARG A 516 13.74 -15.75 -9.86
C ARG A 516 14.16 -17.14 -10.35
N THR A 517 14.67 -17.96 -9.43
CA THR A 517 15.13 -19.32 -9.79
C THR A 517 13.95 -20.22 -10.16
N LYS A 518 14.21 -21.29 -10.92
CA LYS A 518 13.20 -22.31 -11.25
C LYS A 518 12.50 -22.87 -9.99
N LYS A 519 13.21 -22.96 -8.86
CA LYS A 519 12.67 -23.44 -7.58
C LYS A 519 11.66 -22.46 -6.99
N ASP A 520 11.99 -21.17 -6.97
CA ASP A 520 11.09 -20.11 -6.48
C ASP A 520 9.79 -20.07 -7.29
N VAL A 521 9.94 -20.14 -8.62
CA VAL A 521 8.83 -20.15 -9.57
C VAL A 521 7.92 -21.36 -9.34
N ARG A 522 8.50 -22.58 -9.23
CA ARG A 522 7.72 -23.80 -8.96
C ARG A 522 6.95 -23.72 -7.63
N ARG A 523 7.57 -23.22 -6.56
CA ARG A 523 6.94 -23.07 -5.25
C ARG A 523 5.70 -22.18 -5.29
N LYS A 524 5.77 -21.08 -6.04
CA LYS A 524 4.63 -20.15 -6.21
C LYS A 524 3.57 -20.70 -7.17
N ARG A 525 3.98 -21.37 -8.26
CA ARG A 525 3.05 -22.02 -9.22
C ARG A 525 2.20 -23.11 -8.55
N GLY A 526 2.77 -23.87 -7.61
CA GLY A 526 2.04 -24.84 -6.80
C GLY A 526 0.92 -24.25 -5.93
N ARG A 527 0.82 -22.91 -5.82
CA ARG A 527 -0.26 -22.19 -5.14
C ARG A 527 -1.33 -21.65 -6.10
N GLY A 528 -1.35 -22.11 -7.36
CA GLY A 528 -2.30 -21.65 -8.38
C GLY A 528 -2.06 -20.22 -8.89
N LEU A 529 -0.83 -19.70 -8.75
CA LEU A 529 -0.45 -18.36 -9.21
C LEU A 529 0.22 -18.40 -10.59
N GLN A 530 0.01 -17.37 -11.42
CA GLN A 530 0.67 -17.22 -12.73
C GLN A 530 2.10 -16.63 -12.61
N PHE A 531 2.84 -17.08 -11.60
CA PHE A 531 4.17 -16.56 -11.28
C PHE A 531 5.23 -17.11 -12.24
N ASP A 532 5.92 -16.24 -12.98
CA ASP A 532 7.05 -16.57 -13.85
C ASP A 532 8.38 -16.04 -13.27
N LYS A 533 9.48 -16.16 -14.04
CA LYS A 533 10.81 -15.71 -13.57
C LYS A 533 10.91 -14.20 -13.31
N TYR A 534 9.95 -13.41 -13.79
CA TYR A 534 9.81 -11.98 -13.53
C TYR A 534 8.58 -11.67 -12.67
N GLY A 535 8.15 -12.60 -11.81
CA GLY A 535 6.91 -12.47 -11.06
C GLY A 535 6.78 -11.18 -10.22
N GLU A 536 7.88 -10.54 -9.83
CA GLU A 536 7.87 -9.22 -9.18
C GLU A 536 7.34 -8.10 -10.07
N LEU A 537 7.54 -8.19 -11.39
CA LEU A 537 6.93 -7.27 -12.34
C LEU A 537 5.40 -7.42 -12.37
N ALA A 538 4.90 -8.66 -12.22
CA ALA A 538 3.47 -8.92 -12.11
C ALA A 538 2.90 -8.43 -10.77
N GLU A 539 3.64 -8.64 -9.67
CA GLU A 539 3.24 -8.14 -8.35
C GLU A 539 3.05 -6.61 -8.36
N GLU A 540 3.85 -5.89 -9.14
CA GLU A 540 3.94 -4.43 -9.09
C GLU A 540 3.44 -3.72 -10.36
N VAL A 541 2.69 -4.44 -11.22
CA VAL A 541 2.08 -3.90 -12.44
C VAL A 541 1.26 -2.64 -12.18
N ALA A 542 1.30 -1.67 -13.08
CA ALA A 542 0.57 -0.39 -12.94
C ALA A 542 -0.92 -0.58 -12.64
N ALA A 543 -1.59 -1.56 -13.25
CA ALA A 543 -3.00 -1.85 -13.01
C ALA A 543 -3.33 -2.31 -11.58
N ALA A 544 -2.33 -2.59 -10.74
CA ALA A 544 -2.52 -2.89 -9.32
C ALA A 544 -2.57 -1.62 -8.44
N TYR A 545 -2.34 -0.44 -9.02
CA TYR A 545 -2.25 0.85 -8.36
C TYR A 545 -3.28 1.83 -8.92
N LYS A 546 -3.70 2.81 -8.09
CA LYS A 546 -4.49 3.94 -8.59
C LYS A 546 -3.69 4.72 -9.63
N ASP A 547 -4.37 5.58 -10.38
CA ASP A 547 -3.67 6.49 -11.27
C ASP A 547 -3.01 7.63 -10.46
N PRO A 548 -1.68 7.79 -10.51
CA PRO A 548 -1.02 8.89 -9.82
C PRO A 548 -1.49 10.27 -10.29
N GLU A 549 -2.01 10.41 -11.52
CA GLU A 549 -2.66 11.64 -12.03
C GLU A 549 -3.85 12.05 -11.17
N VAL A 550 -4.69 11.07 -10.83
CA VAL A 550 -5.89 11.29 -10.02
C VAL A 550 -5.49 11.66 -8.60
N VAL A 551 -4.45 11.02 -8.05
CA VAL A 551 -3.95 11.32 -6.71
C VAL A 551 -3.39 12.74 -6.62
N VAL A 552 -2.49 13.11 -7.54
CA VAL A 552 -1.89 14.46 -7.51
C VAL A 552 -2.93 15.54 -7.78
N ARG A 553 -3.88 15.30 -8.70
CA ARG A 553 -4.99 16.22 -8.95
C ARG A 553 -5.88 16.37 -7.72
N SER A 554 -6.13 15.30 -6.98
CA SER A 554 -6.92 15.38 -5.74
C SER A 554 -6.24 16.25 -4.69
N CYS A 555 -4.91 16.13 -4.56
CA CYS A 555 -4.12 16.98 -3.65
C CYS A 555 -4.16 18.46 -4.07
N GLU A 556 -4.10 18.73 -5.38
CA GLU A 556 -4.18 20.07 -5.93
C GLU A 556 -5.56 20.70 -5.78
N VAL A 557 -6.63 19.95 -6.05
CA VAL A 557 -8.02 20.40 -5.84
C VAL A 557 -8.31 20.68 -4.36
N ALA A 558 -7.79 19.86 -3.47
CA ALA A 558 -7.86 20.11 -2.02
C ALA A 558 -6.95 21.25 -1.56
N GLY A 559 -6.09 21.78 -2.45
CA GLY A 559 -5.16 22.86 -2.14
C GLY A 559 -3.97 22.44 -1.28
N ILE A 560 -3.81 21.17 -0.90
CA ILE A 560 -2.76 20.66 0.02
C ILE A 560 -1.41 20.39 -0.66
N ALA A 561 -1.35 20.45 -1.99
CA ALA A 561 -0.11 20.49 -2.75
C ALA A 561 -0.34 21.17 -4.10
N LYS A 562 0.66 21.86 -4.63
CA LYS A 562 0.60 22.46 -5.97
C LYS A 562 1.52 21.69 -6.92
N LYS A 563 1.03 21.29 -8.11
CA LYS A 563 1.86 20.60 -9.10
C LYS A 563 2.97 21.51 -9.64
N VAL A 564 4.12 20.91 -9.93
CA VAL A 564 5.28 21.59 -10.49
C VAL A 564 5.74 20.95 -11.79
N ALA A 565 5.97 19.63 -11.78
CA ALA A 565 6.38 18.89 -12.97
C ALA A 565 5.89 17.43 -12.94
N ALA A 566 5.71 16.84 -14.11
CA ALA A 566 5.49 15.40 -14.30
C ALA A 566 6.70 14.77 -14.96
N PHE A 567 6.95 13.50 -14.64
CA PHE A 567 8.06 12.72 -15.19
C PHE A 567 7.56 11.40 -15.74
N ARG A 568 8.04 11.00 -16.92
CA ARG A 568 7.82 9.66 -17.46
C ARG A 568 9.08 8.81 -17.34
N ALA A 569 8.92 7.56 -16.94
CA ALA A 569 10.04 6.62 -16.89
C ALA A 569 10.50 6.25 -18.29
N VAL A 570 11.82 6.21 -18.49
CA VAL A 570 12.47 5.62 -19.68
C VAL A 570 13.25 4.36 -19.33
N GLY A 571 13.66 4.24 -18.07
CA GLY A 571 14.33 3.06 -17.52
C GLY A 571 13.85 2.75 -16.11
N VAL A 572 13.59 1.48 -15.81
CA VAL A 572 13.11 1.02 -14.50
C VAL A 572 14.02 -0.10 -13.99
N ILE A 573 14.45 0.01 -12.74
CA ILE A 573 15.15 -1.03 -12.01
C ILE A 573 14.27 -1.50 -10.86
N LYS A 574 14.02 -2.81 -10.83
CA LYS A 574 13.12 -3.44 -9.90
C LYS A 574 13.78 -4.64 -9.23
N GLY A 575 13.62 -4.74 -7.91
CA GLY A 575 14.01 -5.92 -7.15
C GLY A 575 12.86 -6.82 -6.78
#